data_AF-A0A2V9QY68-F1
#
_entry.id   AF-A0A2V9QY68-F1
#
_cell.length_a   1.000
_cell.length_b   1.000
_cell.length_c   1.000
_cell.angle_alpha   90.00
_cell.angle_beta   90.00
_cell.angle_gamma   90.00
#
_symmetry.space_group_name_H-M   'P 1'
#
loop_
_entity.id
_entity.type
_entity.pdbx_description
1 polymer ?
#
loop_
_entity_poly.entity_id
_entity_poly.type
_entity_poly.pdbx_seq_one_letter_code
_entity_poly.pdbx_strand_id
1 'polypeptide(L)'
;MEAIEKAGGCVVGSYKDPLGGHPVFISILPIDAVEPTPFQRDLSDAHHKRLADVISKTGRFLDPIIAVVAPRDGFWTPNGRHRLEAMRRLGAKSIAALVVADREVAWQILALNTEKAHNLKERALEVIRIYRGLVDEDASRPELQFAFYLDEAALVTLGICMTEHHVFGGGVYHPILRRLEIFTDDPLRTAIKDHEKRAALVLDLEEKV
;
A
#
# COMPACT_ATOMS: atom_id res chain seq x y z
N MET A 1 21.44 -3.45 6.46
CA MET A 1 22.63 -2.60 6.42
C MET A 1 23.29 -2.64 5.05
N GLU A 2 23.71 -3.81 4.56
CA GLU A 2 24.35 -3.95 3.24
C GLU A 2 23.54 -3.32 2.07
N ALA A 3 22.22 -3.55 2.01
CA ALA A 3 21.37 -2.92 0.98
C ALA A 3 21.36 -1.38 1.05
N ILE A 4 21.48 -0.80 2.26
CA ILE A 4 21.50 0.65 2.48
C ILE A 4 22.82 1.22 1.96
N GLU A 5 23.94 0.60 2.30
CA GLU A 5 25.27 1.02 1.88
C GLU A 5 25.45 0.85 0.37
N LYS A 6 25.00 -0.27 -0.20
CA LYS A 6 25.02 -0.52 -1.64
C LYS A 6 24.26 0.53 -2.45
N ALA A 7 23.15 1.02 -1.90
CA ALA A 7 22.37 2.10 -2.52
C ALA A 7 22.99 3.50 -2.33
N GLY A 8 24.13 3.62 -1.63
CA GLY A 8 24.77 4.90 -1.30
C GLY A 8 24.16 5.63 -0.09
N GLY A 9 23.37 4.92 0.72
CA GLY A 9 22.80 5.42 1.97
C GLY A 9 23.70 5.21 3.18
N CYS A 10 23.24 5.69 4.33
CA CYS A 10 23.95 5.59 5.61
C CYS A 10 22.98 5.18 6.72
N VAL A 11 23.42 4.28 7.61
CA VAL A 11 22.69 3.93 8.84
C VAL A 11 23.11 4.89 9.95
N VAL A 12 22.14 5.62 10.49
CA VAL A 12 22.31 6.57 11.62
C VAL A 12 22.18 5.84 12.96
N GLY A 13 21.35 4.81 13.02
CA GLY A 13 21.16 3.99 14.21
C GLY A 13 20.27 2.79 13.96
N SER A 14 20.15 1.93 14.96
CA SER A 14 19.27 0.76 14.91
C SER A 14 18.60 0.54 16.26
N TYR A 15 17.36 0.09 16.23
CA TYR A 15 16.64 -0.35 17.42
C TYR A 15 15.81 -1.59 17.09
N LYS A 16 15.29 -2.24 18.14
CA LYS A 16 14.28 -3.29 17.99
C LYS A 16 12.92 -2.67 18.25
N ASP A 17 11.94 -2.95 17.39
CA ASP A 17 10.58 -2.49 17.65
C ASP A 17 10.13 -2.99 19.05
N PRO A 18 9.41 -2.16 19.82
CA PRO A 18 9.16 -2.43 21.22
C PRO A 18 8.16 -3.58 21.48
N LEU A 19 7.44 -4.05 20.46
CA LEU A 19 6.41 -5.08 20.60
C LEU A 19 6.93 -6.45 20.15
N GLY A 20 7.43 -6.54 18.91
CA GLY A 20 7.89 -7.78 18.29
C GLY A 20 9.40 -8.01 18.37
N GLY A 21 10.18 -7.00 18.72
CA GLY A 21 11.65 -7.11 18.77
C GLY A 21 12.33 -7.17 17.40
N HIS A 22 11.61 -6.85 16.32
CA HIS A 22 12.10 -6.83 14.95
C HIS A 22 13.10 -5.68 14.74
N PRO A 23 14.18 -5.90 13.98
CA PRO A 23 15.19 -4.89 13.75
C PRO A 23 14.66 -3.77 12.83
N VAL A 24 14.88 -2.52 13.25
CA VAL A 24 14.60 -1.30 12.49
C VAL A 24 15.86 -0.45 12.41
N PHE A 25 16.19 0.02 11.21
CA PHE A 25 17.35 0.89 10.96
C PHE A 25 16.91 2.31 10.66
N ILE A 26 17.34 3.27 11.47
CA ILE A 26 17.20 4.69 11.18
C ILE A 26 18.30 5.03 10.17
N SER A 27 17.91 5.47 8.99
CA SER A 27 18.83 5.60 7.85
C SER A 27 18.58 6.88 7.05
N ILE A 28 19.60 7.34 6.34
CA ILE A 28 19.51 8.37 5.30
C ILE A 28 19.73 7.67 3.97
N LEU A 29 18.72 7.71 3.09
CA LEU A 29 18.75 7.07 1.78
C LEU A 29 18.87 8.15 0.68
N PRO A 30 19.59 7.90 -0.42
CA PRO A 30 19.49 8.73 -1.62
C PRO A 30 18.04 8.73 -2.10
N ILE A 31 17.49 9.91 -2.41
CA ILE A 31 16.06 10.03 -2.69
C ILE A 31 15.64 9.30 -3.98
N ASP A 32 16.59 9.15 -4.91
CA ASP A 32 16.40 8.46 -6.19
C ASP A 32 16.50 6.93 -6.05
N ALA A 33 16.93 6.43 -4.88
CA ALA A 33 16.93 5.00 -4.56
C ALA A 33 15.63 4.53 -3.91
N VAL A 34 14.66 5.43 -3.68
CA VAL A 34 13.39 5.13 -3.01
C VAL A 34 12.23 5.42 -3.94
N GLU A 35 11.43 4.40 -4.22
CA GLU A 35 10.21 4.50 -5.00
C GLU A 35 8.97 4.22 -4.15
N PRO A 36 7.78 4.72 -4.51
CA PRO A 36 6.54 4.28 -3.86
C PRO A 36 6.32 2.79 -4.10
N THR A 37 5.64 2.11 -3.16
CA THR A 37 5.19 0.74 -3.46
C THR A 37 4.22 0.76 -4.65
N PRO A 38 4.27 -0.22 -5.55
CA PRO A 38 3.44 -0.24 -6.77
C PRO A 38 1.92 -0.31 -6.50
N PHE A 39 1.52 -0.58 -5.25
CA PHE A 39 0.13 -0.74 -4.83
C PHE A 39 -0.45 0.50 -4.11
N GLN A 40 0.36 1.53 -3.90
CA GLN A 40 -0.07 2.75 -3.23
C GLN A 40 -1.06 3.56 -4.07
N ARG A 41 -2.01 4.19 -3.38
CA ARG A 41 -3.02 5.09 -3.97
C ARG A 41 -2.42 6.21 -4.78
N ASP A 42 -3.20 6.71 -5.72
CA ASP A 42 -2.90 7.92 -6.48
C ASP A 42 -2.53 9.08 -5.56
N LEU A 43 -1.47 9.79 -5.94
CA LEU A 43 -0.97 10.94 -5.21
C LEU A 43 -2.03 12.03 -5.21
N SER A 44 -2.43 12.53 -4.04
CA SER A 44 -3.20 13.77 -3.99
C SER A 44 -2.28 14.95 -4.29
N ASP A 45 -2.51 15.56 -5.45
CA ASP A 45 -1.73 16.67 -5.95
C ASP A 45 -1.75 17.88 -5.00
N ALA A 46 -2.87 18.08 -4.30
CA ALA A 46 -3.04 19.13 -3.29
C ALA A 46 -2.28 18.82 -1.99
N HIS A 47 -2.25 17.57 -1.55
CA HIS A 47 -1.66 17.21 -0.26
C HIS A 47 -0.13 17.28 -0.26
N HIS A 48 0.54 16.78 -1.30
CA HIS A 48 2.01 16.85 -1.34
C HIS A 48 2.50 18.29 -1.52
N LYS A 49 1.78 19.14 -2.28
CA LYS A 49 2.09 20.58 -2.42
C LYS A 49 2.03 21.29 -1.07
N ARG A 50 0.94 21.08 -0.34
CA ARG A 50 0.77 21.66 1.00
C ARG A 50 1.86 21.20 1.96
N LEU A 51 2.22 19.92 1.92
CA LEU A 51 3.29 19.37 2.75
C LEU A 51 4.65 20.00 2.41
N ALA A 52 4.98 20.12 1.12
CA ALA A 52 6.19 20.80 0.66
C ALA A 52 6.26 22.25 1.14
N ASP A 53 5.14 22.99 1.06
CA ASP A 53 5.06 24.37 1.53
C ASP A 53 5.31 24.48 3.04
N VAL A 54 4.77 23.55 3.84
CA VAL A 54 4.98 23.52 5.30
C VAL A 54 6.43 23.20 5.64
N ILE A 55 7.03 22.19 4.98
CA ILE A 55 8.44 21.83 5.17
C ILE A 55 9.34 23.02 4.79
N SER A 56 9.06 23.68 3.65
CA SER A 56 9.82 24.86 3.20
C SER A 56 9.73 26.01 4.20
N LYS A 57 8.53 26.32 4.72
CA LYS A 57 8.33 27.39 5.71
C LYS A 57 8.99 27.11 7.05
N THR A 58 8.96 25.86 7.50
CA THR A 58 9.50 25.46 8.80
C THR A 58 10.99 25.13 8.74
N GLY A 59 11.52 24.82 7.56
CA GLY A 59 12.90 24.35 7.36
C GLY A 59 13.16 22.99 8.00
N ARG A 60 12.13 22.17 8.26
CA ARG A 60 12.23 20.94 9.05
C ARG A 60 11.51 19.77 8.40
N PHE A 61 12.20 18.63 8.34
CA PHE A 61 11.65 17.32 8.02
C PHE A 61 11.83 16.41 9.24
N LEU A 62 10.75 16.12 9.95
CA LEU A 62 10.82 15.49 11.28
C LEU A 62 10.30 14.05 11.31
N ASP A 63 9.63 13.60 10.26
CA ASP A 63 8.93 12.32 10.23
C ASP A 63 9.50 11.43 9.12
N PRO A 64 10.46 10.53 9.44
CA PRO A 64 11.09 9.64 8.48
C PRO A 64 10.07 8.74 7.78
N ILE A 65 10.25 8.51 6.48
CA ILE A 65 9.42 7.54 5.75
C ILE A 65 9.70 6.13 6.24
N ILE A 66 8.78 5.19 6.03
CA ILE A 66 9.10 3.76 6.15
C ILE A 66 9.66 3.29 4.82
N ALA A 67 10.70 2.45 4.85
CA ALA A 67 11.32 1.86 3.67
C ALA A 67 11.53 0.34 3.85
N VAL A 68 11.28 -0.41 2.80
CA VAL A 68 11.59 -1.85 2.67
C VAL A 68 12.52 -2.04 1.48
N VAL A 69 13.33 -3.10 1.48
CA VAL A 69 14.15 -3.46 0.31
C VAL A 69 13.23 -3.87 -0.84
N ALA A 70 13.41 -3.23 -2.00
CA ALA A 70 12.63 -3.56 -3.19
C ALA A 70 13.10 -4.90 -3.81
N PRO A 71 12.26 -5.61 -4.59
CA PRO A 71 12.60 -6.94 -5.11
C PRO A 71 13.78 -6.98 -6.08
N ARG A 72 14.07 -5.86 -6.77
CA ARG A 72 15.14 -5.75 -7.76
C ARG A 72 16.32 -4.95 -7.23
N ASP A 73 16.09 -3.66 -6.99
CA ASP A 73 17.10 -2.74 -6.48
C ASP A 73 16.45 -1.56 -5.76
N GLY A 74 17.19 -0.94 -4.85
CA GLY A 74 16.73 0.19 -4.05
C GLY A 74 15.68 -0.19 -3.01
N PHE A 75 14.78 0.76 -2.74
CA PHE A 75 13.80 0.68 -1.66
C PHE A 75 12.41 1.04 -2.14
N TRP A 76 11.41 0.43 -1.51
CA TRP A 76 10.04 0.89 -1.60
C TRP A 76 9.59 1.55 -0.31
N THR A 77 8.81 2.62 -0.42
CA THR A 77 8.17 3.25 0.74
C THR A 77 6.70 2.85 0.86
N PRO A 78 6.34 1.90 1.74
CA PRO A 78 4.94 1.53 1.97
C PRO A 78 4.16 2.58 2.78
N ASN A 79 4.85 3.46 3.51
CA ASN A 79 4.29 4.66 4.12
C ASN A 79 5.31 5.79 4.03
N GLY A 80 4.92 6.87 3.36
CA GLY A 80 5.81 8.00 3.13
C GLY A 80 5.66 8.67 1.77
N ARG A 81 4.83 8.16 0.84
CA ARG A 81 4.73 8.70 -0.54
C ARG A 81 4.57 10.23 -0.59
N HIS A 82 3.65 10.81 0.18
CA HIS A 82 3.48 12.27 0.20
C HIS A 82 4.73 13.01 0.69
N ARG A 83 5.45 12.44 1.68
CA ARG A 83 6.69 12.98 2.23
C ARG A 83 7.84 12.85 1.22
N LEU A 84 7.95 11.71 0.54
CA LEU A 84 8.90 11.47 -0.53
C LEU A 84 8.71 12.49 -1.67
N GLU A 85 7.48 12.64 -2.17
CA GLU A 85 7.18 13.57 -3.26
C GLU A 85 7.33 15.04 -2.84
N ALA A 86 6.98 15.39 -1.61
CA ALA A 86 7.24 16.73 -1.08
C ALA A 86 8.74 17.04 -1.03
N MET A 87 9.56 16.09 -0.58
CA MET A 87 11.02 16.25 -0.53
C MET A 87 11.65 16.31 -1.92
N ARG A 88 11.18 15.48 -2.87
CA ARG A 88 11.57 15.54 -4.29
C ARG A 88 11.26 16.92 -4.89
N ARG A 89 10.06 17.45 -4.64
CA ARG A 89 9.63 18.78 -5.09
C ARG A 89 10.50 19.90 -4.52
N LEU A 90 10.99 19.74 -3.28
CA LEU A 90 11.89 20.69 -2.63
C LEU A 90 13.37 20.54 -3.08
N GLY A 91 13.67 19.58 -3.95
CA GLY A 91 15.02 19.36 -4.48
C GLY A 91 15.97 18.64 -3.50
N ALA A 92 15.42 17.95 -2.50
CA ALA A 92 16.22 17.14 -1.57
C ALA A 92 16.99 16.05 -2.33
N LYS A 93 18.20 15.72 -1.86
CA LYS A 93 19.03 14.64 -2.43
C LYS A 93 18.97 13.34 -1.63
N SER A 94 18.51 13.43 -0.39
CA SER A 94 18.36 12.31 0.51
C SER A 94 17.10 12.45 1.36
N ILE A 95 16.67 11.34 1.94
CA ILE A 95 15.49 11.27 2.79
C ILE A 95 15.77 10.40 4.01
N ALA A 96 15.32 10.87 5.18
CA ALA A 96 15.37 10.06 6.39
C ALA A 96 14.31 8.96 6.33
N ALA A 97 14.70 7.72 6.65
CA ALA A 97 13.86 6.56 6.58
C ALA A 97 14.05 5.62 7.78
N LEU A 98 12.96 4.97 8.20
CA LEU A 98 13.00 3.76 9.02
C LEU A 98 12.99 2.57 8.07
N VAL A 99 14.15 1.93 7.92
CA VAL A 99 14.31 0.75 7.07
C VAL A 99 14.01 -0.49 7.90
N VAL A 100 12.99 -1.23 7.48
CA VAL A 100 12.62 -2.52 8.09
C VAL A 100 13.15 -3.66 7.22
N ALA A 101 13.67 -4.71 7.86
CA ALA A 101 14.31 -5.82 7.16
C ALA A 101 13.30 -6.73 6.44
N ASP A 102 12.10 -6.84 7.01
CA ASP A 102 11.09 -7.77 6.53
C ASP A 102 10.26 -7.14 5.41
N ARG A 103 10.26 -7.78 4.23
CA ARG A 103 9.52 -7.31 3.06
C ARG A 103 8.02 -7.48 3.23
N GLU A 104 7.56 -8.43 4.04
CA GLU A 104 6.13 -8.63 4.29
C GLU A 104 5.49 -7.42 4.97
N VAL A 105 6.31 -6.63 5.68
CA VAL A 105 5.89 -5.38 6.32
C VAL A 105 5.40 -4.35 5.30
N ALA A 106 5.82 -4.44 4.02
CA ALA A 106 5.28 -3.61 2.94
C ALA A 106 3.75 -3.73 2.82
N TRP A 107 3.22 -4.94 3.05
CA TRP A 107 1.79 -5.25 3.03
C TRP A 107 1.11 -4.90 4.36
N GLN A 108 1.80 -5.13 5.49
CA GLN A 108 1.29 -4.82 6.84
C GLN A 108 1.10 -3.33 7.07
N ILE A 109 2.01 -2.49 6.57
CA ILE A 109 1.98 -1.05 6.82
C ILE A 109 0.72 -0.38 6.27
N LEU A 110 0.06 -1.00 5.29
CA LEU A 110 -1.23 -0.54 4.81
C LEU A 110 -2.34 -0.74 5.83
N ALA A 111 -2.36 -1.89 6.51
CA ALA A 111 -3.26 -2.15 7.64
C ALA A 111 -2.96 -1.25 8.84
N LEU A 112 -1.72 -0.76 8.96
CA LEU A 112 -1.30 0.17 10.01
C LEU A 112 -1.68 1.65 9.75
N ASN A 113 -2.15 2.01 8.54
CA ASN A 113 -2.65 3.36 8.25
C ASN A 113 -4.07 3.59 8.83
N THR A 114 -4.21 3.44 10.16
CA THR A 114 -5.48 3.55 10.89
C THR A 114 -5.89 5.00 11.22
N GLU A 115 -4.99 5.97 11.04
CA GLU A 115 -5.22 7.37 11.42
C GLU A 115 -6.26 8.11 10.57
N LYS A 116 -6.52 7.65 9.34
CA LYS A 116 -7.63 8.12 8.52
C LYS A 116 -8.48 6.92 8.11
N ALA A 117 -9.67 6.80 8.68
CA ALA A 117 -10.63 5.80 8.24
C ALA A 117 -10.96 6.06 6.76
N HIS A 118 -10.50 5.15 5.91
CA HIS A 118 -10.75 5.21 4.47
C HIS A 118 -12.23 5.02 4.20
N ASN A 119 -12.79 5.83 3.31
CA ASN A 119 -14.12 5.55 2.81
C ASN A 119 -14.12 4.22 2.03
N LEU A 120 -15.29 3.61 1.86
CA LEU A 120 -15.42 2.29 1.24
C LEU A 120 -14.74 2.23 -0.14
N LYS A 121 -14.87 3.29 -0.95
CA LYS A 121 -14.28 3.37 -2.29
C LYS A 121 -12.77 3.33 -2.26
N GLU A 122 -12.16 4.13 -1.39
CA GLU A 122 -10.71 4.16 -1.19
C GLU A 122 -10.18 2.80 -0.73
N ARG A 123 -10.88 2.14 0.21
CA ARG A 123 -10.52 0.79 0.69
C ARG A 123 -10.59 -0.25 -0.42
N ALA A 124 -11.70 -0.32 -1.14
CA ALA A 124 -11.92 -1.31 -2.19
C ALA A 124 -10.89 -1.18 -3.32
N LEU A 125 -10.65 0.05 -3.81
CA LEU A 125 -9.64 0.32 -4.84
C LEU A 125 -8.21 -0.01 -4.39
N GLU A 126 -7.92 0.16 -3.10
CA GLU A 126 -6.64 -0.21 -2.52
C GLU A 126 -6.48 -1.73 -2.40
N VAL A 127 -7.48 -2.43 -1.88
CA VAL A 127 -7.49 -3.89 -1.74
C VAL A 127 -7.29 -4.58 -3.09
N ILE A 128 -7.98 -4.16 -4.16
CA ILE A 128 -7.79 -4.79 -5.48
C ILE A 128 -6.40 -4.52 -6.08
N ARG A 129 -5.79 -3.38 -5.80
CA ARG A 129 -4.40 -3.10 -6.21
C ARG A 129 -3.40 -4.01 -5.50
N ILE A 130 -3.57 -4.21 -4.19
CA ILE A 130 -2.77 -5.17 -3.42
C ILE A 130 -2.93 -6.57 -4.02
N TYR A 131 -4.18 -6.99 -4.21
CA TYR A 131 -4.49 -8.34 -4.71
C TYR A 131 -3.79 -8.62 -6.04
N ARG A 132 -3.89 -7.69 -7.01
CA ARG A 132 -3.19 -7.81 -8.30
C ARG A 132 -1.68 -7.87 -8.12
N GLY A 133 -1.14 -7.10 -7.18
CA GLY A 133 0.26 -7.19 -6.78
C GLY A 133 0.71 -8.53 -6.26
N LEU A 134 -0.10 -9.14 -5.40
CA LEU A 134 0.16 -10.47 -4.86
C LEU A 134 0.11 -11.53 -5.97
N VAL A 135 -0.81 -11.39 -6.93
CA VAL A 135 -0.88 -12.24 -8.13
C VAL A 135 0.38 -12.07 -8.99
N ASP A 136 0.85 -10.84 -9.20
CA ASP A 136 2.05 -10.57 -9.98
C ASP A 136 3.33 -11.07 -9.29
N GLU A 137 3.39 -11.06 -7.95
CA GLU A 137 4.53 -11.57 -7.17
C GLU A 137 4.55 -13.10 -7.13
N ASP A 138 3.46 -13.75 -6.70
CA ASP A 138 3.31 -15.20 -6.71
C ASP A 138 1.83 -15.62 -6.63
N ALA A 139 1.23 -15.84 -7.81
CA ALA A 139 -0.17 -16.23 -7.93
C ALA A 139 -0.52 -17.64 -7.41
N SER A 140 0.47 -18.45 -7.00
CA SER A 140 0.25 -19.82 -6.53
C SER A 140 -0.10 -19.90 -5.04
N ARG A 141 0.15 -18.83 -4.28
CA ARG A 141 -0.10 -18.77 -2.85
C ARG A 141 -1.60 -18.80 -2.54
N PRO A 142 -2.03 -19.45 -1.44
CA PRO A 142 -3.42 -19.44 -0.99
C PRO A 142 -3.90 -18.02 -0.69
N GLU A 143 -5.10 -17.67 -1.16
CA GLU A 143 -5.70 -16.36 -0.91
C GLU A 143 -5.89 -16.08 0.60
N LEU A 144 -6.33 -17.09 1.36
CA LEU A 144 -6.57 -16.99 2.81
C LEU A 144 -5.32 -16.54 3.59
N GLN A 145 -4.11 -16.80 3.07
CA GLN A 145 -2.86 -16.33 3.67
C GLN A 145 -2.81 -14.80 3.79
N PHE A 146 -3.53 -14.09 2.92
CA PHE A 146 -3.53 -12.64 2.85
C PHE A 146 -4.80 -11.99 3.42
N ALA A 147 -5.69 -12.78 4.04
CA ALA A 147 -6.96 -12.30 4.58
C ALA A 147 -6.79 -11.10 5.52
N PHE A 148 -5.75 -11.11 6.36
CA PHE A 148 -5.44 -10.01 7.26
C PHE A 148 -5.09 -8.71 6.50
N TYR A 149 -4.45 -8.80 5.34
CA TYR A 149 -4.05 -7.64 4.53
C TYR A 149 -5.18 -7.09 3.66
N LEU A 150 -6.04 -7.99 3.19
CA LEU A 150 -7.14 -7.67 2.28
C LEU A 150 -8.44 -7.29 3.04
N ASP A 151 -8.45 -7.51 4.36
CA ASP A 151 -9.51 -7.17 5.32
C ASP A 151 -10.82 -7.95 5.10
N GLU A 152 -11.52 -7.69 3.99
CA GLU A 152 -12.76 -8.38 3.63
C GLU A 152 -12.74 -8.81 2.16
N ALA A 153 -13.14 -10.06 1.89
CA ALA A 153 -13.22 -10.60 0.52
C ALA A 153 -14.10 -9.74 -0.41
N ALA A 154 -15.19 -9.18 0.14
CA ALA A 154 -16.08 -8.26 -0.57
C ALA A 154 -15.38 -6.99 -1.09
N LEU A 155 -14.31 -6.53 -0.46
CA LEU A 155 -13.55 -5.35 -0.92
C LEU A 155 -12.80 -5.64 -2.22
N VAL A 156 -12.39 -6.90 -2.47
CA VAL A 156 -11.78 -7.31 -3.74
C VAL A 156 -12.80 -7.16 -4.87
N THR A 157 -13.99 -7.75 -4.70
CA THR A 157 -15.09 -7.67 -5.67
C THR A 157 -15.52 -6.23 -5.94
N LEU A 158 -15.75 -5.43 -4.89
CA LEU A 158 -16.08 -4.01 -5.03
C LEU A 158 -14.96 -3.21 -5.72
N GLY A 159 -13.70 -3.54 -5.44
CA GLY A 159 -12.55 -2.90 -6.06
C GLY A 159 -12.50 -3.14 -7.56
N ILE A 160 -12.87 -4.35 -8.02
CA ILE A 160 -13.02 -4.67 -9.45
C ILE A 160 -14.11 -3.79 -10.06
N CYS A 161 -15.33 -3.79 -9.49
CA CYS A 161 -16.44 -2.96 -9.98
C CYS A 161 -16.07 -1.47 -10.11
N MET A 162 -15.38 -0.91 -9.10
CA MET A 162 -15.01 0.51 -9.07
C MET A 162 -13.83 0.86 -10.00
N THR A 163 -13.02 -0.13 -10.38
CA THR A 163 -11.96 0.03 -11.37
C THR A 163 -12.55 0.08 -12.78
N GLU A 164 -13.60 -0.70 -13.04
CA GLU A 164 -14.30 -0.76 -14.32
C GLU A 164 -15.28 0.41 -14.50
N HIS A 165 -16.01 0.79 -13.44
CA HIS A 165 -17.02 1.85 -13.46
C HIS A 165 -16.78 2.89 -12.36
N HIS A 166 -16.25 4.07 -12.74
CA HIS A 166 -15.87 5.12 -11.79
C HIS A 166 -17.02 5.72 -10.95
N VAL A 167 -18.28 5.57 -11.38
CA VAL A 167 -19.49 6.11 -10.73
C VAL A 167 -20.27 5.04 -9.92
N PHE A 168 -19.69 3.85 -9.75
CA PHE A 168 -20.38 2.72 -9.10
C PHE A 168 -20.73 2.95 -7.62
N GLY A 169 -22.01 2.74 -7.27
CA GLY A 169 -22.59 2.91 -5.93
C GLY A 169 -22.33 1.76 -4.95
N GLY A 170 -21.08 1.32 -4.80
CA GLY A 170 -20.73 0.07 -4.09
C GLY A 170 -21.19 -0.08 -2.64
N GLY A 171 -21.59 1.02 -1.97
CA GLY A 171 -22.13 0.98 -0.61
C GLY A 171 -23.45 0.21 -0.47
N VAL A 172 -24.26 0.15 -1.54
CA VAL A 172 -25.53 -0.60 -1.53
C VAL A 172 -25.30 -2.11 -1.49
N TYR A 173 -24.25 -2.57 -2.17
CA TYR A 173 -23.94 -4.00 -2.32
C TYR A 173 -23.03 -4.54 -1.22
N HIS A 174 -22.23 -3.68 -0.57
CA HIS A 174 -21.26 -4.11 0.44
C HIS A 174 -21.84 -5.01 1.55
N PRO A 175 -23.01 -4.72 2.17
CA PRO A 175 -23.55 -5.56 3.24
C PRO A 175 -23.90 -6.99 2.80
N ILE A 176 -24.37 -7.18 1.56
CA ILE A 176 -24.73 -8.50 1.05
C ILE A 176 -23.47 -9.27 0.60
N LEU A 177 -22.54 -8.62 -0.10
CA LEU A 177 -21.28 -9.23 -0.53
C LEU A 177 -20.46 -9.70 0.67
N ARG A 178 -20.36 -8.90 1.74
CA ARG A 178 -19.64 -9.27 2.96
C ARG A 178 -20.19 -10.53 3.64
N ARG A 179 -21.49 -10.85 3.45
CA ARG A 179 -22.10 -12.07 4.00
C ARG A 179 -21.91 -13.29 3.12
N LEU A 180 -21.68 -13.09 1.83
CA LEU A 180 -21.59 -14.15 0.83
C LEU A 180 -20.14 -14.52 0.48
N GLU A 181 -19.20 -13.63 0.76
CA GLU A 181 -17.80 -13.77 0.35
C GLU A 181 -16.89 -13.97 1.55
N ILE A 182 -16.01 -14.96 1.43
CA ILE A 182 -14.91 -15.28 2.34
C ILE A 182 -13.66 -15.53 1.50
N PHE A 183 -12.49 -15.33 2.09
CA PHE A 183 -11.24 -15.75 1.48
C PHE A 183 -11.11 -17.28 1.52
N THR A 184 -10.44 -17.84 0.51
CA THR A 184 -10.38 -19.28 0.28
C THR A 184 -8.93 -19.80 0.35
N ASP A 185 -8.76 -21.12 0.55
CA ASP A 185 -7.44 -21.77 0.45
C ASP A 185 -6.99 -21.97 -1.02
N ASP A 186 -7.79 -21.53 -1.99
CA ASP A 186 -7.45 -21.60 -3.40
C ASP A 186 -6.30 -20.63 -3.74
N PRO A 187 -5.46 -20.97 -4.74
CA PRO A 187 -4.45 -20.05 -5.24
C PRO A 187 -5.05 -18.71 -5.68
N LEU A 188 -4.35 -17.60 -5.43
CA LEU A 188 -4.75 -16.25 -5.84
C LEU A 188 -5.22 -16.18 -7.31
N ARG A 189 -4.56 -16.91 -8.22
CA ARG A 189 -4.94 -16.97 -9.65
C ARG A 189 -6.32 -17.57 -9.92
N THR A 190 -6.82 -18.40 -9.02
CA THR A 190 -8.11 -19.06 -9.12
C THR A 190 -9.16 -18.22 -8.41
N ALA A 191 -8.88 -17.82 -7.17
CA ALA A 191 -9.81 -17.06 -6.36
C ALA A 191 -10.17 -15.69 -6.97
N ILE A 192 -9.22 -15.00 -7.63
CA ILE A 192 -9.50 -13.74 -8.33
C ILE A 192 -10.58 -13.89 -9.42
N LYS A 193 -10.65 -15.05 -10.09
CA LYS A 193 -11.65 -15.29 -11.13
C LYS A 193 -13.05 -15.39 -10.55
N ASP A 194 -13.18 -15.87 -9.32
CA ASP A 194 -14.47 -15.92 -8.65
C ASP A 194 -14.89 -14.54 -8.15
N HIS A 195 -13.95 -13.70 -7.72
CA HIS A 195 -14.20 -12.27 -7.50
C HIS A 195 -14.64 -11.54 -8.78
N GLU A 196 -13.96 -11.77 -9.91
CA GLU A 196 -14.33 -11.20 -11.22
C GLU A 196 -15.74 -11.62 -11.66
N LYS A 197 -16.10 -12.90 -11.50
CA LYS A 197 -17.46 -13.38 -11.79
C LYS A 197 -18.51 -12.68 -10.93
N ARG A 198 -18.25 -12.52 -9.63
CA ARG A 198 -19.16 -11.82 -8.71
C ARG A 198 -19.26 -10.34 -9.07
N ALA A 199 -18.14 -9.70 -9.42
CA ALA A 199 -18.12 -8.31 -9.85
C ALA A 199 -18.99 -8.09 -11.09
N ALA A 200 -18.88 -8.97 -12.09
CA ALA A 200 -19.74 -8.95 -13.28
C ALA A 200 -21.23 -9.07 -12.92
N LEU A 201 -21.61 -9.98 -12.02
CA LEU A 201 -23.01 -10.12 -11.56
C LEU A 201 -23.53 -8.87 -10.84
N VAL A 202 -22.67 -8.19 -10.07
CA VAL A 202 -23.01 -6.96 -9.37
C VAL A 202 -23.19 -5.80 -10.35
N LEU A 203 -22.33 -5.70 -11.36
CA LEU A 203 -22.44 -4.69 -12.42
C LEU A 203 -23.69 -4.92 -13.29
N ASP A 204 -23.97 -6.17 -13.67
CA ASP A 204 -25.20 -6.56 -14.39
C ASP A 204 -26.48 -6.22 -13.61
N LEU A 205 -26.40 -6.22 -12.27
CA LEU A 205 -27.51 -5.82 -11.41
C LEU A 205 -27.65 -4.30 -11.37
N GLU A 206 -26.54 -3.56 -11.23
CA GLU A 206 -26.51 -2.09 -11.26
C GLU A 206 -27.09 -1.54 -12.56
N GLU A 207 -26.81 -2.14 -13.73
CA GLU A 207 -27.36 -1.70 -15.01
C GLU A 207 -28.89 -1.84 -15.12
N LYS A 208 -29.51 -2.65 -14.27
CA LYS A 208 -30.96 -2.92 -14.30
C LYS A 208 -31.77 -2.07 -13.32
N VAL A 209 -31.11 -1.26 -12.49
CA VAL A 209 -31.70 -0.42 -11.44
C VAL A 209 -31.61 1.06 -11.83
#